data_AF-A0AAU9XPD8-F1
#
_entry.id   AF-A0AAU9XPD8-F1
#
_cell.length_a   1.000
_cell.length_b   1.000
_cell.length_c   1.000
_cell.angle_alpha   90.00
_cell.angle_beta   90.00
_cell.angle_gamma   90.00
#
_symmetry.space_group_name_H-M   'P 1'
#
loop_
_entity.id
_entity.type
_entity.pdbx_description
1 polymer ?
#
loop_
_entity_poly.entity_id
_entity_poly.type
_entity_poly.pdbx_seq_one_letter_code
_entity_poly.pdbx_strand_id
1 'polypeptide(L)'
;MEFCHTFEELCGKDLVTPNMHLHGHLKECLLDYGPFHSFWCFSFERFNGILGSFQTNNRSIEIQLMRKFLSQTKVKDFEYPEMFQETFLEFFEGSHSSGSVKDTQEPIKQFLSLRQHREISIKDLHLCDWTASDDIVEMSTFRDETLDTDDLTALESVYKELLGLGEGTFLEMPHTIAEFKSLKVGSVVYGSSQSQTTRNSFVLANWAGHEGRLACSSGCNDVRPGQVISFFRHRIKVKLAESYLPEQRYMFYFARVNWYSVHPERFSHGVPVEIWCNSFDLFRPACFMPVQRIKSNCSLGEKVYKQENVSWVTS
;
A
#
# COMPACT_ATOMS: atom_id res chain seq x y z
N MET A 1 -14.64 37.35 11.75
CA MET A 1 -15.79 37.79 12.57
C MET A 1 -16.97 38.29 11.73
N GLU A 2 -16.76 38.81 10.52
CA GLU A 2 -17.81 39.28 9.61
C GLU A 2 -18.95 38.25 9.42
N PHE A 3 -18.62 36.97 9.20
CA PHE A 3 -19.60 35.88 9.14
C PHE A 3 -20.56 35.81 10.33
N CYS A 4 -20.05 35.93 11.56
CA CYS A 4 -20.89 35.84 12.77
C CYS A 4 -21.83 37.03 12.88
N HIS A 5 -21.36 38.25 12.55
CA HIS A 5 -22.19 39.45 12.56
C HIS A 5 -23.29 39.40 11.50
N THR A 6 -22.96 38.99 10.27
CA THR A 6 -23.96 38.82 9.21
C THR A 6 -24.98 37.73 9.55
N PHE A 7 -24.55 36.63 10.16
CA PHE A 7 -25.46 35.57 10.61
C PHE A 7 -26.38 36.04 11.75
N GLU A 8 -25.85 36.80 12.70
CA GLU A 8 -26.62 37.41 13.79
C GLU A 8 -27.70 38.37 13.26
N GLU A 9 -27.37 39.21 12.27
CA GLU A 9 -28.31 40.14 11.64
C GLU A 9 -29.45 39.43 10.91
N LEU A 10 -29.16 38.30 10.26
CA LEU A 10 -30.14 37.56 9.44
C LEU A 10 -30.99 36.57 10.25
N CYS A 11 -30.38 35.88 11.21
CA CYS A 11 -30.99 34.76 11.92
C CYS A 11 -31.28 35.06 13.40
N GLY A 12 -30.77 36.17 13.92
CA GLY A 12 -30.89 36.55 15.32
C GLY A 12 -29.77 35.96 16.20
N LYS A 13 -29.46 36.71 17.26
CA LYS A 13 -28.37 36.41 18.20
C LYS A 13 -28.46 35.04 18.89
N ASP A 14 -29.68 34.54 19.15
CA ASP A 14 -29.89 33.32 19.95
C ASP A 14 -29.47 32.05 19.19
N LEU A 15 -29.29 32.14 17.87
CA LEU A 15 -28.84 31.03 17.02
C LEU A 15 -27.33 31.02 16.78
N VAL A 16 -26.59 32.02 17.27
CA VAL A 16 -25.13 32.09 17.15
C VAL A 16 -24.52 31.09 18.13
N THR A 17 -23.89 30.04 17.61
CA THR A 17 -23.26 28.99 18.44
C THR A 17 -21.76 29.24 18.60
N PRO A 18 -21.11 28.73 19.67
CA PRO A 18 -19.66 28.79 19.81
C PRO A 18 -18.89 28.21 18.61
N ASN A 19 -19.41 27.16 17.97
CA ASN A 19 -18.80 26.57 16.78
C ASN A 19 -18.72 27.57 15.61
N MET A 20 -19.70 28.47 15.48
CA MET A 20 -19.67 29.53 14.47
C MET A 20 -18.55 30.54 14.72
N HIS A 21 -18.30 30.89 15.99
CA HIS A 21 -17.16 31.71 16.36
C HIS A 21 -15.83 31.00 16.08
N LEU A 22 -15.75 29.70 16.40
CA LEU A 22 -14.55 28.88 16.16
C LEU A 22 -14.19 28.77 14.67
N HIS A 23 -15.16 28.85 13.75
CA HIS A 23 -14.86 28.94 12.31
C HIS A 23 -13.95 30.14 11.97
N GLY A 24 -14.05 31.22 12.74
CA GLY A 24 -13.21 32.41 12.58
C GLY A 24 -11.74 32.19 12.91
N HIS A 25 -11.40 31.14 13.66
CA HIS A 25 -10.04 30.79 14.08
C HIS A 25 -9.44 29.64 13.26
N LEU A 26 -10.16 29.11 12.26
CA LEU A 26 -9.70 27.94 11.50
C LEU A 26 -8.38 28.20 10.77
N LYS A 27 -8.15 29.43 10.31
CA LYS A 27 -6.91 29.80 9.62
C LYS A 27 -5.72 29.74 10.58
N GLU A 28 -5.86 30.33 11.75
CA GLU A 28 -4.87 30.33 12.82
C GLU A 28 -4.58 28.89 13.26
N CYS A 29 -5.63 28.09 13.52
CA CYS A 29 -5.46 26.68 13.86
C CYS A 29 -4.74 25.88 12.75
N LEU A 30 -5.02 26.15 11.47
CA LEU A 30 -4.35 25.49 10.35
C LEU A 30 -2.85 25.85 10.29
N LEU A 31 -2.51 27.10 10.61
CA LEU A 31 -1.13 27.59 10.63
C LEU A 31 -0.35 27.05 11.83
N ASP A 32 -0.98 26.99 13.00
CA ASP A 32 -0.35 26.58 14.26
C ASP A 32 -0.24 25.06 14.42
N TYR A 33 -1.31 24.32 14.07
CA TYR A 33 -1.42 22.88 14.32
C TYR A 33 -1.33 22.03 13.04
N GLY A 34 -1.27 22.66 11.88
CA GLY A 34 -1.29 21.97 10.59
C GLY A 34 -2.69 21.54 10.15
N PRO A 35 -2.81 20.58 9.21
CA PRO A 35 -4.09 20.16 8.65
C PRO A 35 -5.14 19.73 9.70
N PHE A 36 -6.43 20.00 9.45
CA PHE A 36 -7.52 19.70 10.40
C PHE A 36 -7.56 18.25 10.91
N HIS A 37 -7.21 17.28 10.06
CA HIS A 37 -7.18 15.87 10.44
C HIS A 37 -6.11 15.53 11.48
N SER A 38 -5.11 16.39 11.67
CA SER A 38 -4.04 16.17 12.63
C SER A 38 -4.45 16.45 14.08
N PHE A 39 -5.41 17.37 14.29
CA PHE A 39 -5.83 17.79 15.64
C PHE A 39 -7.31 17.54 15.95
N TRP A 40 -8.11 17.10 14.97
CA TRP A 40 -9.49 16.68 15.23
C TRP A 40 -9.58 15.40 16.07
N CYS A 41 -10.60 15.37 16.94
CA CYS A 41 -10.82 14.26 17.87
C CYS A 41 -11.45 13.01 17.24
N PHE A 42 -11.75 13.03 15.94
CA PHE A 42 -12.36 11.91 15.23
C PHE A 42 -11.57 10.60 15.40
N SER A 43 -10.23 10.68 15.35
CA SER A 43 -9.36 9.52 15.58
C SER A 43 -9.52 8.97 17.00
N PHE A 44 -9.62 9.83 18.02
CA PHE A 44 -9.82 9.43 19.41
C PHE A 44 -11.19 8.80 19.64
N GLU A 45 -12.25 9.36 19.07
CA GLU A 45 -13.60 8.78 19.13
C GLU A 45 -13.63 7.38 18.51
N ARG A 46 -12.95 7.20 17.38
CA ARG A 46 -12.81 5.89 16.75
C ARG A 46 -12.04 4.91 17.62
N PHE A 47 -10.93 5.34 18.22
CA PHE A 47 -10.17 4.50 19.17
C PHE A 47 -11.01 4.11 20.38
N ASN A 48 -11.83 5.03 20.92
CA ASN A 48 -12.75 4.73 22.00
C ASN A 48 -13.76 3.65 21.59
N GLY A 49 -14.26 3.69 20.35
CA GLY A 49 -15.10 2.63 19.79
C GLY A 49 -14.39 1.26 19.73
N ILE A 50 -13.13 1.23 19.30
CA ILE A 50 -12.32 0.00 19.30
C ILE A 50 -12.12 -0.52 20.72
N LEU A 51 -11.71 0.33 21.66
CA LEU A 51 -11.49 -0.06 23.05
C LEU A 51 -12.78 -0.54 23.71
N GLY A 52 -13.91 0.10 23.42
CA GLY A 52 -15.23 -0.30 23.91
C GLY A 52 -15.73 -1.63 23.34
N SER A 53 -15.24 -2.06 22.16
CA SER A 53 -15.57 -3.38 21.59
C SER A 53 -14.93 -4.55 22.35
N PHE A 54 -13.91 -4.28 23.17
CA PHE A 54 -13.28 -5.32 23.95
C PHE A 54 -14.17 -5.71 25.13
N GLN A 55 -14.55 -6.99 25.18
CA GLN A 55 -15.19 -7.55 26.36
C GLN A 55 -14.27 -7.34 27.58
N THR A 56 -14.76 -6.58 28.56
CA THR A 56 -14.09 -6.40 29.84
C THR A 56 -15.05 -6.80 30.96
N ASN A 57 -14.52 -7.31 32.06
CA ASN A 57 -15.31 -7.58 33.26
C ASN A 57 -15.46 -6.35 34.18
N ASN A 58 -15.19 -5.14 33.64
CA ASN A 58 -15.18 -3.85 34.36
C ASN A 58 -14.27 -3.79 35.61
N ARG A 59 -13.29 -4.68 35.75
CA ARG A 59 -12.27 -4.62 36.82
C ARG A 59 -10.88 -4.45 36.23
N SER A 60 -10.14 -3.43 36.66
CA SER A 60 -8.79 -3.17 36.14
C SER A 60 -8.76 -3.14 34.60
N ILE A 61 -9.61 -2.29 34.03
CA ILE A 61 -9.86 -2.18 32.59
C ILE A 61 -8.53 -1.93 31.85
N GLU A 62 -7.67 -1.10 32.41
CA GLU A 62 -6.35 -0.78 31.87
C GLU A 62 -5.50 -2.04 31.66
N ILE A 63 -5.46 -2.94 32.66
CA ILE A 63 -4.69 -4.19 32.59
C ILE A 63 -5.27 -5.12 31.51
N GLN A 64 -6.59 -5.20 31.40
CA GLN A 64 -7.24 -6.03 30.39
C GLN A 64 -6.97 -5.52 28.97
N LEU A 65 -7.08 -4.21 28.77
CA LEU A 65 -6.75 -3.57 27.50
C LEU A 65 -5.28 -3.81 27.13
N MET A 66 -4.36 -3.59 28.06
CA MET A 66 -2.92 -3.82 27.84
C MET A 66 -2.61 -5.28 27.52
N ARG A 67 -3.21 -6.25 28.25
CA ARG A 67 -3.03 -7.67 27.97
C ARG A 67 -3.56 -8.05 26.58
N LYS A 68 -4.73 -7.52 26.21
CA LYS A 68 -5.34 -7.80 24.91
C LYS A 68 -4.51 -7.20 23.78
N PHE A 69 -4.02 -5.98 23.93
CA PHE A 69 -3.10 -5.34 23.00
C PHE A 69 -1.83 -6.19 22.82
N LEU A 70 -1.16 -6.54 23.91
CA LEU A 70 0.05 -7.37 23.87
C LEU A 70 -0.20 -8.75 23.26
N SER A 71 -1.34 -9.37 23.56
CA SER A 71 -1.74 -10.64 22.95
C SER A 71 -1.92 -10.52 21.45
N GLN A 72 -2.62 -9.48 20.98
CA GLN A 72 -2.84 -9.26 19.55
C GLN A 72 -1.54 -8.96 18.81
N THR A 73 -0.63 -8.17 19.39
CA THR A 73 0.69 -7.91 18.82
C THR A 73 1.50 -9.20 18.74
N LYS A 74 1.56 -9.99 19.82
CA LYS A 74 2.28 -11.27 19.83
C LYS A 74 1.76 -12.26 18.80
N VAL A 75 0.44 -12.33 18.61
CA VAL A 75 -0.20 -13.17 17.59
C VAL A 75 0.22 -12.74 16.18
N LYS A 76 0.40 -11.44 15.92
CA LYS A 76 0.88 -10.95 14.61
C LYS A 76 2.36 -11.23 14.34
N ASP A 77 3.15 -11.32 15.41
CA ASP A 77 4.61 -11.54 15.34
C ASP A 77 5.03 -13.00 15.49
N PHE A 78 4.08 -13.90 15.72
CA PHE A 78 4.37 -15.31 15.92
C PHE A 78 4.62 -16.02 14.58
N GLU A 79 5.71 -16.78 14.49
CA GLU A 79 5.94 -17.72 13.39
C GLU A 79 5.13 -18.98 13.66
N TYR A 80 4.00 -19.13 12.96
CA TYR A 80 3.11 -20.28 13.13
C TYR A 80 3.73 -21.52 12.48
N PRO A 81 3.78 -22.68 13.18
CA PRO A 81 4.18 -23.93 12.56
C PRO A 81 3.22 -24.27 11.41
N GLU A 82 3.77 -24.47 10.20
CA GLU A 82 2.98 -24.76 8.98
C GLU A 82 1.96 -25.89 9.19
N MET A 83 2.37 -26.92 9.93
CA MET A 83 1.58 -28.11 10.25
C MET A 83 0.25 -27.85 11.01
N PHE A 84 0.07 -26.67 11.63
CA PHE A 84 -1.17 -26.31 12.34
C PHE A 84 -1.78 -25.00 11.86
N GLN A 85 -1.23 -24.41 10.80
CA GLN A 85 -1.58 -23.06 10.38
C GLN A 85 -3.07 -22.97 10.01
N GLU A 86 -3.61 -23.93 9.26
CA GLU A 86 -5.04 -23.95 8.90
C GLU A 86 -5.95 -23.98 10.13
N THR A 87 -5.65 -24.86 11.10
CA THR A 87 -6.42 -24.97 12.35
C THR A 87 -6.35 -23.68 13.17
N PHE A 88 -5.18 -23.02 13.22
CA PHE A 88 -5.04 -21.75 13.93
C PHE A 88 -5.76 -20.60 13.23
N LEU A 89 -5.73 -20.56 11.90
CA LEU A 89 -6.34 -19.50 11.10
C LEU A 89 -7.86 -19.46 11.23
N GLU A 90 -8.52 -20.62 11.36
CA GLU A 90 -9.97 -20.71 11.62
C GLU A 90 -10.40 -19.94 12.88
N PHE A 91 -9.59 -19.92 13.94
CA PHE A 91 -9.90 -19.18 15.16
C PHE A 91 -9.90 -17.65 14.97
N PHE A 92 -9.24 -17.15 13.93
CA PHE A 92 -9.16 -15.72 13.65
C PHE A 92 -10.25 -15.21 12.71
N GLU A 93 -11.01 -16.09 12.04
CA GLU A 93 -12.12 -15.70 11.17
C GLU A 93 -13.34 -15.18 11.95
N GLY A 94 -13.46 -15.56 13.23
CA GLY A 94 -14.61 -15.24 14.09
C GLY A 94 -14.60 -13.87 14.78
N SER A 95 -13.60 -13.01 14.62
CA SER A 95 -13.57 -11.70 15.28
C SER A 95 -14.45 -10.69 14.54
N HIS A 96 -15.76 -10.78 14.73
CA HIS A 96 -16.71 -9.82 14.17
C HIS A 96 -16.70 -8.51 14.97
N SER A 97 -16.00 -7.49 14.49
CA SER A 97 -16.24 -6.10 14.89
C SER A 97 -17.35 -5.49 14.01
N SER A 98 -18.19 -4.64 14.61
CA SER A 98 -19.33 -3.99 13.93
C SER A 98 -19.02 -2.52 13.59
N GLY A 99 -19.54 -2.02 12.46
CA GLY A 99 -19.46 -0.62 12.03
C GLY A 99 -18.16 -0.22 11.31
N SER A 100 -17.89 1.09 11.18
CA SER A 100 -16.68 1.67 10.52
C SER A 100 -15.35 1.21 11.16
N VAL A 101 -15.40 0.59 12.34
CA VAL A 101 -14.27 -0.04 13.01
C VAL A 101 -13.80 -1.30 12.26
N LYS A 102 -14.73 -2.05 11.63
CA LYS A 102 -14.44 -3.26 10.85
C LYS A 102 -13.52 -2.99 9.65
N ASP A 103 -13.66 -1.84 9.01
CA ASP A 103 -12.83 -1.45 7.84
C ASP A 103 -11.34 -1.30 8.15
N THR A 104 -10.96 -1.24 9.44
CA THR A 104 -9.57 -1.08 9.90
C THR A 104 -8.96 -2.37 10.44
N GLN A 105 -9.77 -3.38 10.78
CA GLN A 105 -9.26 -4.66 11.26
C GLN A 105 -9.11 -5.60 10.07
N GLU A 106 -7.91 -5.64 9.50
CA GLU A 106 -7.53 -6.75 8.61
C GLU A 106 -7.63 -8.05 9.40
N PRO A 107 -8.38 -9.06 8.91
CA PRO A 107 -8.30 -10.41 9.43
C PRO A 107 -6.85 -10.84 9.52
N ILE A 108 -6.48 -11.52 10.60
CA ILE A 108 -5.08 -11.88 10.87
C ILE A 108 -4.49 -12.73 9.74
N LYS A 109 -5.32 -13.59 9.12
CA LYS A 109 -4.97 -14.34 7.91
C LYS A 109 -4.47 -13.45 6.77
N GLN A 110 -5.23 -12.40 6.45
CA GLN A 110 -4.90 -11.42 5.39
C GLN A 110 -3.66 -10.60 5.75
N PHE A 111 -3.49 -10.27 7.03
CA PHE A 111 -2.30 -9.57 7.50
C PHE A 111 -1.04 -10.44 7.34
N LEU A 112 -1.11 -11.72 7.72
CA LEU A 112 0.02 -12.66 7.64
C LEU A 112 0.39 -12.99 6.19
N SER A 113 -0.60 -13.22 5.31
CA SER A 113 -0.34 -13.42 3.87
C SER A 113 0.36 -12.20 3.28
N LEU A 114 -0.17 -10.99 3.48
CA LEU A 114 0.45 -9.77 2.95
C LEU A 114 1.83 -9.50 3.53
N ARG A 115 2.04 -9.81 4.81
CA ARG A 115 3.37 -9.72 5.46
C ARG A 115 4.38 -10.62 4.75
N GLN A 116 4.02 -11.87 4.45
CA GLN A 116 4.89 -12.79 3.72
C GLN A 116 5.30 -12.22 2.35
N HIS A 117 4.37 -11.69 1.56
CA HIS A 117 4.66 -11.08 0.26
C HIS A 117 5.58 -9.84 0.36
N ARG A 118 5.40 -9.03 1.40
CA ARG A 118 6.16 -7.79 1.63
C ARG A 118 7.57 -8.03 2.19
N GLU A 119 7.72 -9.05 3.02
CA GLU A 119 8.96 -9.34 3.76
C GLU A 119 9.82 -10.40 3.09
N ILE A 120 9.27 -11.22 2.18
CA ILE A 120 10.06 -12.26 1.52
C ILE A 120 11.28 -11.67 0.81
N SER A 121 12.42 -12.31 1.06
CA SER A 121 13.70 -11.98 0.45
C SER A 121 13.56 -11.92 -1.07
N ILE A 122 14.20 -10.94 -1.68
CA ILE A 122 14.16 -10.72 -3.13
C ILE A 122 14.75 -11.92 -3.91
N LYS A 123 15.58 -12.74 -3.27
CA LYS A 123 16.15 -13.96 -3.88
C LYS A 123 15.18 -15.14 -3.86
N ASP A 124 14.18 -15.07 -3.00
CA ASP A 124 13.30 -16.20 -2.66
C ASP A 124 11.87 -15.94 -3.16
N LEU A 125 11.68 -15.03 -4.11
CA LEU A 125 10.36 -14.63 -4.63
C LEU A 125 9.54 -15.84 -5.12
N HIS A 126 10.20 -16.84 -5.71
CA HIS A 126 9.59 -18.07 -6.21
C HIS A 126 8.95 -18.96 -5.13
N LEU A 127 9.24 -18.72 -3.84
CA LEU A 127 8.64 -19.46 -2.72
C LEU A 127 7.29 -18.88 -2.27
N CYS A 128 6.85 -17.75 -2.85
CA CYS A 128 5.60 -17.07 -2.48
C CYS A 128 4.53 -17.25 -3.56
N ASP A 129 3.27 -17.41 -3.15
CA ASP A 129 2.13 -17.47 -4.07
C ASP A 129 1.62 -16.06 -4.44
N TRP A 130 2.20 -15.49 -5.49
CA TRP A 130 1.81 -14.19 -6.03
C TRP A 130 0.45 -14.16 -6.73
N THR A 131 -0.22 -15.32 -6.86
CA THR A 131 -1.54 -15.44 -7.51
C THR A 131 -2.70 -15.39 -6.53
N ALA A 132 -2.40 -15.44 -5.22
CA ALA A 132 -3.36 -15.18 -4.17
C ALA A 132 -3.97 -13.77 -4.33
N SER A 133 -5.30 -13.74 -4.44
CA SER A 133 -6.07 -12.51 -4.71
C SER A 133 -7.11 -12.18 -3.65
N ASP A 134 -7.18 -12.99 -2.58
CA ASP A 134 -8.15 -12.82 -1.47
C ASP A 134 -8.05 -11.44 -0.80
N ASP A 135 -6.86 -10.84 -0.85
CA ASP A 135 -6.53 -9.55 -0.22
C ASP A 135 -6.68 -8.36 -1.18
N ILE A 136 -7.05 -8.59 -2.45
CA ILE A 136 -7.03 -7.57 -3.50
C ILE A 136 -8.46 -7.27 -3.96
N VAL A 137 -8.86 -6.00 -3.87
CA VAL A 137 -10.15 -5.51 -4.35
C VAL A 137 -9.95 -4.37 -5.36
N GLU A 138 -10.46 -4.55 -6.57
CA GLU A 138 -10.48 -3.51 -7.61
C GLU A 138 -11.46 -2.40 -7.21
N MET A 139 -10.98 -1.16 -7.10
CA MET A 139 -11.76 -0.01 -6.60
C MET A 139 -12.25 0.91 -7.73
N SER A 140 -11.97 0.56 -8.98
CA SER A 140 -12.33 1.33 -10.16
C SER A 140 -12.68 0.42 -11.33
N THR A 141 -13.43 0.93 -12.30
CA THR A 141 -13.77 0.20 -13.53
C THR A 141 -12.51 -0.10 -14.33
N PHE A 142 -12.36 -1.34 -14.77
CA PHE A 142 -11.25 -1.73 -15.63
C PHE A 142 -11.49 -1.29 -17.09
N ARG A 143 -10.39 -1.12 -17.82
CA ARG A 143 -10.33 -0.91 -19.27
C ARG A 143 -9.42 -1.96 -19.87
N ASP A 144 -9.78 -2.46 -21.05
CA ASP A 144 -8.91 -3.38 -21.77
C ASP A 144 -7.82 -2.56 -22.49
N GLU A 145 -6.57 -2.83 -22.15
CA GLU A 145 -5.39 -2.18 -22.74
C GLU A 145 -4.49 -3.24 -23.38
N THR A 146 -3.64 -2.82 -24.32
CA THR A 146 -2.72 -3.71 -25.04
C THR A 146 -1.27 -3.37 -24.72
N LEU A 147 -0.53 -4.36 -24.25
CA LEU A 147 0.92 -4.30 -24.02
C LEU A 147 1.68 -4.39 -25.34
N ASP A 148 2.70 -3.56 -25.47
CA ASP A 148 3.65 -3.65 -26.58
C ASP A 148 4.67 -4.79 -26.36
N THR A 149 5.55 -4.99 -27.35
CA THR A 149 6.56 -6.06 -27.31
C THR A 149 7.61 -5.82 -26.22
N ASP A 150 7.92 -4.56 -25.92
CA ASP A 150 8.93 -4.19 -24.91
C ASP A 150 8.38 -4.43 -23.50
N ASP A 151 7.12 -4.08 -23.26
CA ASP A 151 6.33 -4.36 -22.05
C ASP A 151 6.27 -5.88 -21.81
N LEU A 152 5.96 -6.68 -22.83
CA LEU A 152 5.92 -8.13 -22.70
C LEU A 152 7.29 -8.73 -22.39
N THR A 153 8.35 -8.27 -23.04
CA THR A 153 9.73 -8.73 -22.77
C THR A 153 10.15 -8.42 -21.33
N ALA A 154 9.79 -7.23 -20.85
CA ALA A 154 10.03 -6.82 -19.48
C ALA A 154 9.21 -7.66 -18.47
N LEU A 155 7.94 -7.92 -18.74
CA LEU A 155 7.07 -8.78 -17.92
C LEU A 155 7.53 -10.24 -17.92
N GLU A 156 8.03 -10.77 -19.03
CA GLU A 156 8.57 -12.12 -19.10
C GLU A 156 9.69 -12.33 -18.07
N SER A 157 10.57 -11.33 -17.97
CA SER A 157 11.66 -11.33 -16.98
C SER A 157 11.12 -11.33 -15.55
N VAL A 158 10.05 -10.57 -15.29
CA VAL A 158 9.39 -10.54 -13.97
C VAL A 158 8.75 -11.89 -13.64
N TYR A 159 8.00 -12.49 -14.57
CA TYR A 159 7.37 -13.78 -14.35
C TYR A 159 8.37 -14.90 -14.10
N LYS A 160 9.51 -14.91 -14.79
CA LYS A 160 10.58 -15.88 -14.56
C LYS A 160 11.10 -15.81 -13.12
N GLU A 161 11.27 -14.60 -12.59
CA GLU A 161 11.72 -14.39 -11.20
C GLU A 161 10.64 -14.76 -10.17
N LEU A 162 9.37 -14.41 -10.42
CA LEU A 162 8.26 -14.70 -9.50
C LEU A 162 7.90 -16.17 -9.42
N LEU A 163 8.03 -16.91 -10.52
CA LEU A 163 7.66 -18.32 -10.60
C LEU A 163 8.89 -19.26 -10.57
N GLY A 164 10.11 -18.71 -10.57
CA GLY A 164 11.34 -19.51 -10.62
C GLY A 164 11.47 -20.35 -11.89
N LEU A 165 11.02 -19.83 -13.05
CA LEU A 165 10.98 -20.60 -14.29
C LEU A 165 12.38 -20.79 -14.88
N GLY A 166 12.80 -22.06 -15.04
CA GLY A 166 14.05 -22.44 -15.67
C GLY A 166 13.99 -22.59 -17.20
N GLU A 167 15.15 -22.93 -17.79
CA GLU A 167 15.26 -23.26 -19.21
C GLU A 167 14.37 -24.47 -19.56
N GLY A 168 13.46 -24.32 -20.53
CA GLY A 168 12.49 -25.37 -20.92
C GLY A 168 11.03 -25.10 -20.53
N THR A 169 10.73 -23.95 -19.94
CA THR A 169 9.35 -23.51 -19.71
C THR A 169 8.89 -22.54 -20.80
N PHE A 170 7.73 -22.79 -21.39
CA PHE A 170 7.09 -21.88 -22.33
C PHE A 170 6.05 -21.02 -21.62
N LEU A 171 6.21 -19.69 -21.74
CA LEU A 171 5.30 -18.70 -21.18
C LEU A 171 4.44 -18.10 -22.31
N GLU A 172 3.14 -18.38 -22.28
CA GLU A 172 2.17 -17.79 -23.21
C GLU A 172 1.49 -16.60 -22.53
N MET A 173 1.84 -15.39 -22.96
CA MET A 173 1.31 -14.14 -22.43
C MET A 173 0.43 -13.44 -23.47
N PRO A 174 -0.83 -13.12 -23.15
CA PRO A 174 -1.65 -12.28 -24.01
C PRO A 174 -1.15 -10.84 -23.97
N HIS A 175 -1.28 -10.13 -25.10
CA HIS A 175 -1.03 -8.69 -25.16
C HIS A 175 -2.10 -7.90 -24.39
N THR A 176 -3.30 -8.46 -24.19
CA THR A 176 -4.40 -7.76 -23.54
C THR A 176 -4.32 -7.87 -22.02
N ILE A 177 -4.46 -6.73 -21.34
CA ILE A 177 -4.55 -6.61 -19.89
C ILE A 177 -5.82 -5.85 -19.50
N ALA A 178 -6.30 -6.09 -18.29
CA ALA A 178 -7.38 -5.28 -17.71
C ALA A 178 -6.75 -4.25 -16.75
N GLU A 179 -6.64 -3.01 -17.20
CA GLU A 179 -6.06 -1.88 -16.47
C GLU A 179 -7.12 -1.14 -15.63
N PHE A 180 -6.78 -0.73 -14.42
CA PHE A 180 -7.62 0.04 -13.51
C PHE A 180 -6.80 1.08 -12.74
N LYS A 181 -7.49 2.06 -12.16
CA LYS A 181 -6.89 3.28 -11.59
C LYS A 181 -6.58 3.16 -10.11
N SER A 182 -7.36 2.36 -9.39
CA SER A 182 -7.23 2.21 -7.95
C SER A 182 -7.60 0.79 -7.51
N LEU A 183 -6.95 0.36 -6.44
CA LEU A 183 -7.19 -0.94 -5.81
C LEU A 183 -7.00 -0.83 -4.30
N LYS A 184 -7.55 -1.80 -3.58
CA LYS A 184 -7.34 -1.98 -2.15
C LYS A 184 -6.57 -3.28 -1.95
N VAL A 185 -5.42 -3.21 -1.26
CA VAL A 185 -4.68 -4.39 -0.77
C VAL A 185 -4.83 -4.45 0.75
N GLY A 186 -5.46 -5.49 1.26
CA GLY A 186 -5.83 -5.57 2.67
C GLY A 186 -6.76 -4.42 3.07
N SER A 187 -6.32 -3.57 3.98
CA SER A 187 -7.03 -2.38 4.45
C SER A 187 -6.62 -1.09 3.74
N VAL A 188 -5.54 -1.11 2.95
CA VAL A 188 -4.93 0.08 2.37
C VAL A 188 -5.40 0.27 0.93
N VAL A 189 -5.86 1.48 0.62
CA VAL A 189 -6.24 1.88 -0.74
C VAL A 189 -5.06 2.55 -1.43
N TYR A 190 -4.70 2.03 -2.59
CA TYR A 190 -3.69 2.56 -3.48
C TYR A 190 -4.35 3.15 -4.72
N GLY A 191 -3.86 4.32 -5.13
CA GLY A 191 -4.28 5.03 -6.33
C GLY A 191 -3.17 5.04 -7.36
N SER A 192 -3.53 5.35 -8.60
CA SER A 192 -2.57 5.62 -9.66
C SER A 192 -2.52 7.11 -9.99
N SER A 193 -1.53 7.54 -10.77
CA SER A 193 -1.42 8.94 -11.25
C SER A 193 -2.64 9.37 -12.09
N GLN A 194 -3.40 8.42 -12.63
CA GLN A 194 -4.63 8.66 -13.39
C GLN A 194 -5.90 8.75 -12.52
N SER A 195 -5.77 8.55 -11.20
CA SER A 195 -6.87 8.68 -10.24
C SER A 195 -7.23 10.15 -9.98
N GLN A 196 -8.40 10.40 -9.38
CA GLN A 196 -8.84 11.77 -9.04
C GLN A 196 -7.84 12.49 -8.12
N THR A 197 -7.12 11.75 -7.28
CA THR A 197 -6.06 12.27 -6.42
C THR A 197 -4.77 11.49 -6.65
N THR A 198 -3.65 12.18 -6.85
CA THR A 198 -2.31 11.59 -6.95
C THR A 198 -1.68 11.26 -5.60
N ARG A 199 -2.33 11.64 -4.49
CA ARG A 199 -1.79 11.44 -3.12
C ARG A 199 -1.50 9.98 -2.80
N ASN A 200 -2.32 9.06 -3.32
CA ASN A 200 -2.18 7.62 -3.05
C ASN A 200 -1.41 6.89 -4.15
N SER A 201 -0.76 7.63 -5.08
CA SER A 201 0.02 7.03 -6.16
C SER A 201 1.51 6.89 -5.85
N PHE A 202 1.97 7.39 -4.71
CA PHE A 202 3.37 7.26 -4.31
C PHE A 202 3.51 6.10 -3.33
N VAL A 203 4.37 5.16 -3.67
CA VAL A 203 4.57 3.91 -2.93
C VAL A 203 6.03 3.68 -2.61
N LEU A 204 6.29 3.01 -1.49
CA LEU A 204 7.59 2.48 -1.11
C LEU A 204 7.59 0.97 -1.31
N ALA A 205 8.61 0.45 -1.99
CA ALA A 205 8.80 -0.98 -2.10
C ALA A 205 10.27 -1.36 -2.26
N ASN A 206 10.56 -2.61 -1.90
CA ASN A 206 11.83 -3.25 -2.15
C ASN A 206 11.70 -4.17 -3.38
N TRP A 207 11.84 -3.57 -4.56
CA TRP A 207 11.58 -4.21 -5.85
C TRP A 207 12.54 -3.74 -6.96
N ALA A 208 12.76 -2.44 -7.07
CA ALA A 208 13.65 -1.87 -8.08
C ALA A 208 15.10 -1.81 -7.60
N GLY A 209 16.00 -2.41 -8.36
CA GLY A 209 17.44 -2.18 -8.30
C GLY A 209 17.84 -0.94 -9.10
N HIS A 210 19.14 -0.74 -9.30
CA HIS A 210 19.63 0.44 -10.02
C HIS A 210 19.22 0.44 -11.50
N GLU A 211 18.93 1.63 -12.03
CA GLU A 211 18.60 1.85 -13.45
C GLU A 211 17.39 1.04 -13.95
N GLY A 212 16.40 0.81 -13.09
CA GLY A 212 15.16 0.08 -13.44
C GLY A 212 15.30 -1.44 -13.54
N ARG A 213 16.45 -2.02 -13.20
CA ARG A 213 16.62 -3.48 -13.12
C ARG A 213 15.91 -4.02 -11.88
N LEU A 214 15.60 -5.32 -11.88
CA LEU A 214 15.04 -5.96 -10.68
C LEU A 214 16.07 -6.01 -9.56
N ALA A 215 15.59 -5.82 -8.34
CA ALA A 215 16.43 -5.85 -7.15
C ALA A 215 17.16 -7.20 -6.97
N CYS A 216 16.56 -8.32 -7.42
CA CYS A 216 17.19 -9.66 -7.41
C CYS A 216 18.44 -9.68 -8.28
N SER A 217 18.33 -9.15 -9.51
CA SER A 217 19.42 -9.13 -10.49
C SER A 217 20.51 -8.11 -10.13
N SER A 218 20.17 -7.04 -9.42
CA SER A 218 21.13 -6.01 -8.97
C SER A 218 21.74 -6.28 -7.60
N GLY A 219 21.22 -7.24 -6.82
CA GLY A 219 21.62 -7.46 -5.43
C GLY A 219 21.29 -6.28 -4.49
N CYS A 220 20.44 -5.36 -4.91
CA CYS A 220 20.06 -4.17 -4.16
C CYS A 220 18.91 -4.52 -3.23
N ASN A 221 19.07 -4.32 -1.92
CA ASN A 221 18.04 -4.61 -0.92
C ASN A 221 17.59 -3.29 -0.26
N ASP A 222 17.19 -2.34 -1.08
CA ASP A 222 16.84 -0.98 -0.67
C ASP A 222 15.36 -0.69 -0.92
N VAL A 223 14.72 0.00 0.01
CA VAL A 223 13.35 0.45 -0.14
C VAL A 223 13.36 1.76 -0.91
N ARG A 224 12.73 1.76 -2.08
CA ARG A 224 12.73 2.90 -2.99
C ARG A 224 11.33 3.47 -3.16
N PRO A 225 11.19 4.78 -3.37
CA PRO A 225 9.94 5.40 -3.76
C PRO A 225 9.70 5.27 -5.26
N GLY A 226 8.44 5.02 -5.60
CA GLY A 226 7.96 5.01 -6.96
C GLY A 226 6.59 5.64 -7.08
N GLN A 227 6.28 6.14 -8.26
CA GLN A 227 4.96 6.64 -8.62
C GLN A 227 4.23 5.60 -9.47
N VAL A 228 3.09 5.11 -8.97
CA VAL A 228 2.21 4.20 -9.69
C VAL A 228 1.49 4.96 -10.80
N ILE A 229 1.66 4.50 -12.04
CA ILE A 229 1.02 5.04 -13.23
C ILE A 229 -0.36 4.42 -13.43
N SER A 230 -0.43 3.10 -13.31
CA SER A 230 -1.65 2.32 -13.43
C SER A 230 -1.48 0.97 -12.73
N PHE A 231 -2.60 0.28 -12.53
CA PHE A 231 -2.63 -1.09 -12.07
C PHE A 231 -3.29 -1.95 -13.11
N PHE A 232 -2.92 -3.22 -13.21
CA PHE A 232 -3.59 -4.12 -14.13
C PHE A 232 -3.57 -5.54 -13.62
N ARG A 233 -4.53 -6.33 -14.09
CA ARG A 233 -4.49 -7.79 -13.96
C ARG A 233 -4.11 -8.43 -15.29
N HIS A 234 -3.26 -9.44 -15.21
CA HIS A 234 -2.77 -10.16 -16.37
C HIS A 234 -2.91 -11.66 -16.14
N ARG A 235 -3.39 -12.37 -17.18
CA ARG A 235 -3.61 -13.81 -17.14
C ARG A 235 -2.61 -14.47 -18.07
N ILE A 236 -1.80 -15.35 -17.53
CA ILE A 236 -0.76 -16.04 -18.29
C ILE A 236 -0.97 -17.53 -18.22
N LYS A 237 -0.36 -18.24 -19.17
CA LYS A 237 -0.35 -19.68 -19.24
C LYS A 237 1.10 -20.16 -19.27
N VAL A 238 1.38 -21.16 -18.45
CA VAL A 238 2.71 -21.78 -18.35
C VAL A 238 2.60 -23.22 -18.81
N LYS A 239 3.48 -23.61 -19.74
CA LYS A 239 3.62 -24.98 -20.24
C LYS A 239 5.03 -25.46 -20.00
N LEU A 240 5.18 -26.63 -19.39
CA LEU A 240 6.48 -27.28 -19.22
C LEU A 240 6.76 -28.19 -20.43
N ALA A 241 7.90 -28.02 -21.09
CA ALA A 241 8.20 -28.66 -22.38
C ALA A 241 8.14 -30.20 -22.34
N GLU A 242 8.34 -30.82 -21.18
CA GLU A 242 8.48 -32.28 -21.04
C GLU A 242 7.38 -32.96 -20.19
N SER A 243 6.36 -32.22 -19.75
CA SER A 243 5.29 -32.82 -18.93
C SER A 243 4.00 -33.04 -19.71
N TYR A 244 3.37 -34.20 -19.52
CA TYR A 244 1.96 -34.44 -19.87
C TYR A 244 0.97 -33.70 -18.96
N LEU A 245 1.47 -32.83 -18.06
CA LEU A 245 0.62 -32.06 -17.16
C LEU A 245 -0.15 -30.99 -17.96
N PRO A 246 -1.39 -30.71 -17.56
CA PRO A 246 -2.20 -29.68 -18.20
C PRO A 246 -1.55 -28.30 -18.08
N GLU A 247 -1.78 -27.45 -19.09
CA GLU A 247 -1.41 -26.02 -19.09
C GLU A 247 -1.91 -25.36 -17.79
N GLN A 248 -0.99 -24.76 -17.02
CA GLN A 248 -1.35 -24.07 -15.80
C GLN A 248 -1.62 -22.60 -16.07
N ARG A 249 -2.74 -22.10 -15.54
CA ARG A 249 -3.19 -20.72 -15.72
C ARG A 249 -3.00 -19.97 -14.43
N TYR A 250 -2.38 -18.81 -14.55
CA TYR A 250 -2.13 -17.93 -13.42
C TYR A 250 -2.73 -16.56 -13.68
N MET A 251 -3.14 -15.90 -12.62
CA MET A 251 -3.65 -14.54 -12.65
C MET A 251 -2.87 -13.71 -11.66
N PHE A 252 -2.31 -12.60 -12.15
CA PHE A 252 -1.47 -11.70 -11.37
C PHE A 252 -2.03 -10.30 -11.38
N TYR A 253 -1.74 -9.57 -10.32
CA TYR A 253 -2.03 -8.15 -10.17
C TYR A 253 -0.72 -7.36 -10.11
N PHE A 254 -0.53 -6.45 -11.05
CA PHE A 254 0.67 -5.62 -11.17
C PHE A 254 0.35 -4.14 -11.00
N ALA A 255 1.32 -3.42 -10.46
CA ALA A 255 1.43 -1.97 -10.55
C ALA A 255 2.49 -1.63 -11.60
N ARG A 256 2.16 -0.73 -12.53
CA ARG A 256 3.12 -0.06 -13.40
C ARG A 256 3.69 1.13 -12.65
N VAL A 257 4.99 1.11 -12.35
CA VAL A 257 5.64 2.07 -11.45
C VAL A 257 6.83 2.75 -12.11
N ASN A 258 6.90 4.07 -11.99
CA ASN A 258 8.10 4.85 -12.28
C ASN A 258 8.90 5.03 -10.99
N TRP A 259 10.12 4.49 -10.94
CA TRP A 259 10.99 4.56 -9.76
C TRP A 259 11.86 5.81 -9.79
N TYR A 260 11.95 6.54 -8.68
CA TYR A 260 12.81 7.72 -8.58
C TYR A 260 14.28 7.33 -8.47
N SER A 261 15.15 8.01 -9.22
CA SER A 261 16.59 7.75 -9.18
C SER A 261 17.21 8.19 -7.85
N VAL A 262 18.23 7.45 -7.40
CA VAL A 262 18.92 7.68 -6.13
C VAL A 262 19.68 9.01 -6.18
N HIS A 263 19.49 9.86 -5.17
CA HIS A 263 20.26 11.10 -5.01
C HIS A 263 21.54 10.84 -4.19
N PRO A 264 22.72 11.40 -4.56
CA PRO A 264 23.96 11.20 -3.81
C PRO A 264 23.89 11.63 -2.35
N GLU A 265 23.10 12.68 -2.06
CA GLU A 265 22.89 13.20 -0.71
C GLU A 265 21.56 12.74 -0.09
N ARG A 266 21.10 11.51 -0.37
CA ARG A 266 19.80 10.98 0.09
C ARG A 266 19.50 11.22 1.57
N PHE A 267 20.50 11.08 2.43
CA PHE A 267 20.36 11.16 3.89
C PHE A 267 20.87 12.47 4.50
N SER A 268 21.10 13.52 3.71
CA SER A 268 21.69 14.77 4.23
C SER A 268 20.86 15.44 5.32
N HIS A 269 19.54 15.23 5.37
CA HIS A 269 18.63 15.78 6.37
C HIS A 269 18.27 14.83 7.52
N GLY A 270 18.79 13.59 7.50
CA GLY A 270 18.49 12.57 8.50
C GLY A 270 17.09 11.94 8.37
N VAL A 271 16.94 10.75 8.98
CA VAL A 271 15.66 10.02 9.06
C VAL A 271 14.64 10.85 9.85
N PRO A 272 13.36 10.95 9.41
CA PRO A 272 12.67 10.11 8.42
C PRO A 272 12.61 10.68 7.00
N VAL A 273 13.40 11.70 6.68
CA VAL A 273 13.25 12.47 5.45
C VAL A 273 14.36 12.10 4.46
N GLU A 274 13.98 11.54 3.32
CA GLU A 274 14.91 11.13 2.27
C GLU A 274 14.82 12.03 1.04
N ILE A 275 15.98 12.34 0.45
CA ILE A 275 16.08 13.08 -0.81
C ILE A 275 16.27 12.11 -1.96
N TRP A 276 15.45 12.29 -3.00
CA TRP A 276 15.50 11.54 -4.25
C TRP A 276 15.59 12.50 -5.44
N CYS A 277 16.20 12.05 -6.54
CA CYS A 277 16.25 12.85 -7.76
C CYS A 277 14.83 13.07 -8.30
N ASN A 278 14.53 14.22 -8.92
CA ASN A 278 13.27 14.42 -9.62
C ASN A 278 13.26 13.81 -11.04
N SER A 279 13.97 12.70 -11.20
CA SER A 279 14.07 11.93 -12.44
C SER A 279 13.69 10.49 -12.15
N PHE A 280 13.09 9.85 -13.15
CA PHE A 280 12.76 8.43 -13.07
C PHE A 280 13.86 7.58 -13.70
N ASP A 281 13.99 6.36 -13.19
CA ASP A 281 14.84 5.33 -13.78
C ASP A 281 14.33 4.95 -15.19
N LEU A 282 15.22 4.32 -15.97
CA LEU A 282 14.92 3.83 -17.31
C LEU A 282 13.83 2.74 -17.28
N PHE A 283 13.06 2.68 -18.36
CA PHE A 283 12.09 1.61 -18.58
C PHE A 283 12.80 0.25 -18.69
N ARG A 284 12.47 -0.65 -17.77
CA ARG A 284 13.08 -1.97 -17.57
C ARG A 284 12.13 -2.86 -16.75
N PRO A 285 12.43 -4.16 -16.53
CA PRO A 285 11.53 -5.07 -15.82
C PRO A 285 11.01 -4.60 -14.46
N ALA A 286 11.76 -3.79 -13.70
CA ALA A 286 11.28 -3.28 -12.41
C ALA A 286 10.07 -2.33 -12.51
N CYS A 287 9.74 -1.83 -13.70
CA CYS A 287 8.53 -1.04 -13.93
C CYS A 287 7.25 -1.84 -13.62
N PHE A 288 7.29 -3.17 -13.66
CA PHE A 288 6.17 -4.04 -13.31
C PHE A 288 6.42 -4.69 -11.96
N MET A 289 5.60 -4.35 -10.97
CA MET A 289 5.73 -4.87 -9.61
C MET A 289 4.42 -5.53 -9.15
N PRO A 290 4.44 -6.74 -8.56
CA PRO A 290 3.26 -7.32 -7.94
C PRO A 290 2.71 -6.39 -6.86
N VAL A 291 1.39 -6.17 -6.85
CA VAL A 291 0.76 -5.22 -5.91
C VAL A 291 0.95 -5.62 -4.45
N GLN A 292 1.07 -6.92 -4.17
CA GLN A 292 1.35 -7.45 -2.83
C GLN A 292 2.73 -7.03 -2.31
N ARG A 293 3.66 -6.62 -3.20
CA ARG A 293 5.02 -6.18 -2.83
C ARG A 293 5.09 -4.74 -2.31
N ILE A 294 4.01 -3.96 -2.47
CA ILE A 294 3.96 -2.59 -1.95
C ILE A 294 4.08 -2.62 -0.42
N LYS A 295 5.11 -1.98 0.13
CA LYS A 295 5.32 -1.92 1.59
C LYS A 295 4.42 -0.89 2.24
N SER A 296 4.39 0.32 1.72
CA SER A 296 3.57 1.41 2.24
C SER A 296 3.33 2.50 1.19
N ASN A 297 2.38 3.39 1.46
CA ASN A 297 2.31 4.69 0.78
C ASN A 297 3.45 5.59 1.29
N CYS A 298 3.81 6.60 0.50
CA CYS A 298 4.68 7.68 0.96
C CYS A 298 4.14 9.03 0.53
N SER A 299 4.57 10.08 1.24
CA SER A 299 4.30 11.46 0.87
C SER A 299 5.51 12.04 0.17
N LEU A 300 5.29 12.60 -1.02
CA LEU A 300 6.32 13.25 -1.84
C LEU A 300 6.06 14.75 -1.90
N GLY A 301 7.11 15.54 -1.63
CA GLY A 301 7.10 16.99 -1.78
C GLY A 301 8.26 17.47 -2.64
N GLU A 302 7.98 18.30 -3.64
CA GLU A 302 9.02 18.91 -4.47
C GLU A 302 9.59 20.15 -3.79
N LYS A 303 10.92 20.23 -3.67
CA LYS A 303 11.61 21.46 -3.26
C LYS A 303 12.93 21.63 -4.01
N VAL A 304 13.36 22.88 -4.13
CA VAL A 304 14.70 23.21 -4.61
C VAL A 304 15.70 22.95 -3.49
N TYR A 305 16.68 22.09 -3.75
CA TYR A 305 17.81 21.83 -2.87
C TYR A 305 19.11 22.09 -3.64
N LYS A 306 19.95 23.00 -3.13
CA LYS A 306 21.21 23.41 -3.78
C LYS A 306 21.08 23.73 -5.29
N GLN A 307 20.01 24.42 -5.68
CA GLN A 307 19.67 24.78 -7.06
C GLN A 307 19.18 23.63 -7.97
N GLU A 308 18.98 22.44 -7.42
CA GLU A 308 18.38 21.29 -8.12
C GLU A 308 16.97 21.03 -7.59
N ASN A 309 16.04 20.65 -8.48
CA ASN A 309 14.72 20.20 -8.08
C ASN A 309 14.82 18.76 -7.59
N VAL A 310 14.53 18.54 -6.30
CA VAL A 310 14.59 17.21 -5.68
C VAL A 310 13.25 16.84 -5.06
N SER A 311 13.01 15.54 -4.98
CA SER A 311 11.83 14.95 -4.36
C SER A 311 12.14 14.57 -2.92
N TRP A 312 11.42 15.17 -1.99
CA TRP A 312 11.48 14.87 -0.57
C TRP A 312 10.45 13.80 -0.26
N VAL A 313 10.90 12.65 0.22
CA VAL A 313 10.05 11.50 0.50
C VAL A 313 10.02 11.25 2.01
N THR A 314 8.82 11.05 2.51
CA THR A 314 8.55 10.67 3.91
C THR A 314 7.59 9.49 3.93
N SER A 315 7.92 8.48 4.72
CA SER A 315 7.13 7.25 4.94
C SER A 315 6.14 7.40 6.09
#